data_AF-A0A534RJD6-F1
#
_entry.id   AF-A0A534RJD6-F1
#
_cell.length_a   1.000
_cell.length_b   1.000
_cell.length_c   1.000
_cell.angle_alpha   90.00
_cell.angle_beta   90.00
_cell.angle_gamma   90.00
#
_symmetry.space_group_name_H-M   'P 1'
#
loop_
_entity.id
_entity.type
_entity.pdbx_description
1 polymer ?
#
loop_
_entity_poly.entity_id
_entity_poly.type
_entity_poly.pdbx_seq_one_letter_code
_entity_poly.pdbx_strand_id
1 'polypeptide(L)'
;MAKHPAPGQVKTRLVPALGPDRACALYGADAPHLPADSIAEAATVLGGEADLVLGPAADGGYYLVGLCRPQPELFSDIPWSTAGVLAATGERAARLGLRQHLLAPCFDVDGPEDLALLDAMLARGEVQLPHTARLLATPGRAFPT
;
A
#
# COMPACT_ATOMS: atom_id res chain seq x y z
N MET A 1 1.33 16.01 14.39
CA MET A 1 2.13 15.25 15.39
C MET A 1 1.77 13.79 15.25
N ALA A 2 2.64 12.96 14.67
CA ALA A 2 2.45 11.51 14.69
C ALA A 2 2.73 11.00 16.11
N LYS A 3 1.76 10.31 16.72
CA LYS A 3 1.95 9.66 18.03
C LYS A 3 2.92 8.49 17.85
N HIS A 4 3.75 8.22 18.85
CA HIS A 4 4.58 7.01 18.83
C HIS A 4 3.65 5.79 18.78
N PRO A 5 3.89 4.81 17.89
CA PRO A 5 3.09 3.58 17.87
C PRO A 5 3.23 2.83 19.19
N ALA A 6 2.12 2.31 19.68
CA ALA A 6 2.09 1.53 20.91
C ALA A 6 1.30 0.22 20.71
N PRO A 7 1.72 -0.88 21.35
CA PRO A 7 0.96 -2.13 21.35
C PRO A 7 -0.51 -1.93 21.67
N GLY A 8 -1.39 -2.50 20.84
CA GLY A 8 -2.85 -2.40 21.01
C GLY A 8 -3.46 -1.05 20.61
N GLN A 9 -2.68 -0.07 20.14
CA GLN A 9 -3.18 1.24 19.69
C GLN A 9 -3.08 1.44 18.18
N VAL A 10 -2.31 0.58 17.49
CA VAL A 10 -2.10 0.62 16.05
C VAL A 10 -2.33 -0.77 15.47
N LYS A 11 -2.73 -0.84 14.19
CA LYS A 11 -3.08 -2.09 13.50
C LYS A 11 -3.98 -2.98 14.39
N THR A 12 -4.97 -2.36 15.04
CA THR A 12 -5.80 -2.99 16.07
C THR A 12 -6.61 -4.18 15.53
N ARG A 13 -6.94 -4.15 14.23
CA ARG A 13 -7.58 -5.27 13.52
C ARG A 13 -6.66 -6.49 13.36
N LEU A 14 -5.34 -6.30 13.40
CA LEU A 14 -4.36 -7.38 13.41
C LEU A 14 -4.06 -7.91 14.82
N VAL A 15 -4.50 -7.22 15.88
CA VAL A 15 -4.24 -7.64 17.28
C VAL A 15 -4.83 -9.00 17.60
N PRO A 16 -6.05 -9.37 17.18
CA PRO A 16 -6.51 -10.75 17.31
C PRO A 16 -5.51 -11.70 16.66
N ALA A 17 -5.09 -11.41 15.42
CA ALA A 17 -4.27 -12.29 14.60
C ALA A 17 -2.83 -12.49 15.11
N LEU A 18 -2.20 -11.41 15.56
CA LEU A 18 -0.77 -11.32 15.84
C LEU A 18 -0.46 -11.01 17.30
N GLY A 19 -1.44 -10.58 18.09
CA GLY A 19 -1.20 -9.96 19.38
C GLY A 19 -0.71 -8.51 19.25
N PRO A 20 -0.79 -7.73 20.34
CA PRO A 20 -0.59 -6.28 20.32
C PRO A 20 0.83 -5.85 19.97
N ASP A 21 1.86 -6.59 20.39
CA ASP A 21 3.26 -6.25 20.14
C ASP A 21 3.64 -6.45 18.67
N ARG A 22 3.21 -7.57 18.06
CA ARG A 22 3.52 -7.86 16.65
C ARG A 22 2.71 -6.99 15.70
N ALA A 23 1.44 -6.71 16.02
CA ALA A 23 0.65 -5.72 15.28
C ALA A 23 1.31 -4.33 15.31
N CYS A 24 1.88 -3.94 16.47
CA CYS A 24 2.66 -2.72 16.58
C CYS A 24 4.00 -2.76 15.83
N ALA A 25 4.66 -3.91 15.75
CA ALA A 25 5.89 -4.05 14.98
C ALA A 25 5.69 -3.97 13.46
N LEU A 26 4.47 -4.26 12.96
CA LEU A 26 4.08 -4.00 11.57
C LEU A 26 3.77 -2.52 11.29
N TYR A 27 3.72 -1.68 12.32
CA TYR A 27 3.47 -0.25 12.14
C TYR A 27 4.62 0.42 11.38
N GLY A 28 4.31 0.98 10.21
CA GLY A 28 5.27 1.63 9.32
C GLY A 28 5.51 0.90 7.99
N ALA A 29 4.96 -0.30 7.83
CA ALA A 29 4.90 -1.01 6.55
C ALA A 29 3.45 -1.35 6.23
N ASP A 30 2.70 -0.36 5.72
CA ASP A 30 1.32 -0.59 5.30
C ASP A 30 1.28 -1.58 4.12
N ALA A 31 2.24 -1.51 3.20
CA ALA A 31 2.44 -2.48 2.14
C ALA A 31 3.90 -3.01 2.16
N PRO A 32 4.26 -3.98 3.02
CA PRO A 32 5.63 -4.48 3.10
C PRO A 32 6.07 -5.19 1.80
N HIS A 33 5.12 -5.70 1.04
CA HIS A 33 5.30 -6.33 -0.28
C HIS A 33 5.24 -5.35 -1.45
N LEU A 34 5.22 -4.04 -1.19
CA LEU A 34 5.26 -3.03 -2.25
C LEU A 34 6.40 -3.37 -3.21
N PRO A 35 6.13 -3.51 -4.53
CA PRO A 35 7.13 -4.01 -5.46
C PRO A 35 8.35 -3.09 -5.42
N ALA A 36 9.52 -3.62 -5.05
CA ALA A 36 10.73 -2.83 -4.83
C ALA A 36 11.07 -1.94 -6.04
N ASP A 37 10.76 -2.44 -7.23
CA ASP A 37 11.01 -1.76 -8.50
C ASP A 37 9.97 -0.68 -8.83
N SER A 38 8.85 -0.58 -8.10
CA SER A 38 7.77 0.41 -8.36
C SER A 38 8.28 1.85 -8.44
N ILE A 39 9.19 2.22 -7.53
CA ILE A 39 9.76 3.57 -7.50
C ILE A 39 10.71 3.78 -8.69
N ALA A 40 11.52 2.76 -9.01
CA ALA A 40 12.44 2.81 -10.14
C ALA A 40 11.69 2.88 -11.47
N GLU A 41 10.67 2.04 -11.65
CA GLU A 41 9.75 2.05 -12.79
C GLU A 41 9.07 3.42 -12.92
N ALA A 42 8.50 3.95 -11.83
CA ALA A 42 7.88 5.26 -11.83
C ALA A 42 8.85 6.35 -12.28
N ALA A 43 10.09 6.34 -11.77
CA ALA A 43 11.12 7.29 -12.17
C ALA A 43 11.51 7.16 -13.65
N THR A 44 11.68 5.93 -14.15
CA THR A 44 12.00 5.67 -15.56
C THR A 44 10.90 6.17 -16.48
N VAL A 45 9.65 5.81 -16.20
CA VAL A 45 8.50 6.18 -17.03
C VAL A 45 8.24 7.69 -17.02
N LEU A 46 8.40 8.35 -15.88
CA LEU A 46 8.32 9.83 -15.78
C LEU A 46 9.47 10.54 -16.52
N GLY A 47 10.54 9.83 -16.88
CA GLY A 47 11.66 10.35 -17.66
C GLY A 47 11.34 10.63 -19.14
N GLY A 48 10.19 10.20 -19.65
CA GLY A 48 9.81 10.52 -21.03
C GLY A 48 8.48 9.93 -21.53
N GLU A 49 7.97 8.88 -20.89
CA GLU A 49 6.84 8.09 -21.38
C GLU A 49 5.49 8.55 -20.81
N ALA A 50 5.47 8.96 -19.53
CA ALA A 50 4.26 9.45 -18.87
C ALA A 50 4.46 10.80 -18.18
N ASP A 51 3.34 11.49 -17.96
CA ASP A 51 3.28 12.71 -17.18
C ASP A 51 2.76 12.45 -15.76
N LEU A 52 2.04 11.33 -15.57
CA LEU A 52 1.49 10.83 -14.32
C LEU A 52 1.71 9.32 -14.19
N VAL A 53 2.20 8.89 -13.03
CA VAL A 53 2.25 7.47 -12.62
C VAL A 53 1.35 7.27 -11.42
N LEU A 54 0.50 6.24 -11.44
CA LEU A 54 -0.33 5.83 -10.32
C LEU A 54 -0.05 4.36 -9.98
N GLY A 55 0.18 4.06 -8.71
CA GLY A 55 0.23 2.69 -8.19
C GLY A 55 -1.10 2.32 -7.55
N PRO A 56 -1.97 1.52 -8.20
CA PRO A 56 -3.30 1.21 -7.69
C PRO A 56 -3.25 0.50 -6.34
N ALA A 57 -4.06 0.97 -5.39
CA ALA A 57 -4.30 0.27 -4.13
C ALA A 57 -5.63 -0.51 -4.21
N ALA A 58 -5.71 -1.64 -3.52
CA ALA A 58 -6.90 -2.50 -3.52
C ALA A 58 -8.16 -1.82 -2.93
N ASP A 59 -7.98 -0.78 -2.12
CA ASP A 59 -9.08 0.00 -1.54
C ASP A 59 -9.71 1.02 -2.52
N GLY A 60 -9.17 1.13 -3.74
CA GLY A 60 -9.59 2.07 -4.77
C GLY A 60 -8.85 3.41 -4.75
N GLY A 61 -7.85 3.56 -3.88
CA GLY A 61 -6.89 4.65 -3.90
C GLY A 61 -5.63 4.31 -4.70
N TYR A 62 -4.52 4.93 -4.32
CA TYR A 62 -3.20 4.62 -4.84
C TYR A 62 -2.16 4.66 -3.72
N TYR A 63 -1.23 3.70 -3.72
CA TYR A 63 -0.09 3.66 -2.79
C TYR A 63 1.07 4.53 -3.28
N LEU A 64 1.07 4.91 -4.57
CA LEU A 64 2.07 5.76 -5.21
C LEU A 64 1.41 6.72 -6.18
N VAL A 65 1.81 7.98 -6.14
CA VAL A 65 1.53 8.98 -7.18
C VAL A 65 2.83 9.69 -7.56
N GLY A 66 3.12 9.75 -8.85
CA GLY A 66 4.31 10.39 -9.40
C GLY A 66 3.95 11.35 -10.53
N LEU A 67 4.57 12.52 -10.56
CA LEU A 67 4.32 13.56 -11.54
C LEU A 67 5.64 14.11 -12.08
N CYS A 68 5.71 14.36 -13.40
CA CYS A 68 6.90 14.97 -14.01
C CYS A 68 7.00 16.49 -13.72
N ARG A 69 5.88 17.11 -13.37
CA ARG A 69 5.74 18.53 -13.04
C ARG A 69 4.57 18.74 -12.07
N PRO A 70 4.56 19.81 -11.27
CA PRO A 70 3.40 20.14 -10.42
C PRO A 70 2.10 20.24 -11.25
N GLN A 71 1.05 19.57 -10.78
CA GLN A 71 -0.30 19.58 -11.37
C GLN A 71 -1.36 19.72 -10.25
N PRO A 72 -1.52 20.90 -9.61
CA PRO A 72 -2.50 21.07 -8.52
C PRO A 72 -3.95 20.74 -8.94
N GLU A 73 -4.30 21.03 -10.19
CA GLU A 73 -5.62 20.81 -10.77
C GLU A 73 -5.99 19.33 -10.86
N LEU A 74 -4.98 18.44 -10.85
CA LEU A 74 -5.19 16.99 -10.82
C LEU A 74 -5.89 16.55 -9.53
N PHE A 75 -5.61 17.24 -8.42
CA PHE A 75 -6.07 16.88 -7.08
C PHE A 75 -7.27 17.71 -6.60
N SER A 76 -7.82 18.54 -7.48
CA SER A 76 -9.03 19.32 -7.21
C SER A 76 -10.28 18.44 -7.28
N ASP A 77 -11.15 18.58 -6.27
CA ASP A 77 -12.44 17.88 -6.15
C ASP A 77 -12.32 16.34 -6.19
N ILE A 78 -11.22 15.79 -5.68
CA ILE A 78 -11.07 14.34 -5.51
C ILE A 78 -11.91 13.88 -4.31
N PRO A 79 -12.71 12.81 -4.44
CA PRO A 79 -13.47 12.22 -3.34
C PRO A 79 -12.53 11.41 -2.43
N TRP A 80 -11.68 12.11 -1.67
CA TRP A 80 -10.71 11.49 -0.77
C TRP A 80 -11.35 10.51 0.20
N SER A 81 -10.58 9.49 0.59
CA SER A 81 -11.02 8.41 1.50
C SER A 81 -12.20 7.60 0.96
N THR A 82 -12.30 7.43 -0.35
CA THR A 82 -13.29 6.57 -1.02
C THR A 82 -12.61 5.63 -2.01
N ALA A 83 -13.31 4.54 -2.36
CA ALA A 83 -12.85 3.62 -3.41
C ALA A 83 -12.87 4.23 -4.83
N GLY A 84 -13.36 5.46 -4.98
CA GLY A 84 -13.42 6.17 -6.26
C GLY A 84 -12.21 7.07 -6.53
N VAL A 85 -11.23 7.16 -5.62
CA VAL A 85 -10.09 8.09 -5.75
C VAL A 85 -9.29 7.82 -7.03
N LEU A 86 -8.86 6.58 -7.27
CA LEU A 86 -8.07 6.22 -8.44
C LEU A 86 -8.79 6.57 -9.74
N ALA A 87 -10.07 6.19 -9.83
CA ALA A 87 -10.90 6.46 -11.00
C ALA A 87 -11.06 7.97 -11.24
N ALA A 88 -11.41 8.73 -10.20
CA ALA A 88 -11.58 10.17 -10.29
C ALA A 88 -10.28 10.89 -10.71
N THR A 89 -9.14 10.49 -10.14
CA THR A 89 -7.82 11.00 -10.52
C THR A 89 -7.48 10.67 -11.97
N GLY A 90 -7.72 9.44 -12.42
CA GLY A 90 -7.47 9.02 -13.80
C GLY A 90 -8.33 9.76 -14.83
N GLU A 91 -9.61 9.97 -14.53
CA GLU A 91 -10.51 10.78 -15.37
C GLU A 91 -10.06 12.25 -15.42
N ARG A 92 -9.60 12.81 -14.29
CA ARG A 92 -9.08 14.17 -14.24
C ARG A 92 -7.80 14.31 -15.07
N ALA A 93 -6.87 13.37 -14.92
CA ALA A 93 -5.64 13.33 -15.70
C ALA A 93 -5.92 13.25 -17.21
N ALA A 94 -6.90 12.44 -17.62
CA ALA A 94 -7.34 12.36 -19.01
C ALA A 94 -7.90 13.71 -19.52
N ARG A 95 -8.73 14.39 -18.72
CA ARG A 95 -9.25 15.74 -19.05
C ARG A 95 -8.15 16.80 -19.16
N LEU A 96 -7.06 16.64 -18.41
CA LEU A 96 -5.88 17.51 -18.46
C LEU A 96 -4.89 17.13 -19.57
N GLY A 97 -5.17 16.07 -20.35
CA GLY A 97 -4.31 15.60 -21.42
C GLY A 97 -2.99 14.97 -20.94
N LEU A 98 -2.94 14.49 -19.69
CA LEU A 98 -1.76 13.85 -19.14
C LEU A 98 -1.65 12.40 -19.64
N ARG A 99 -0.45 12.00 -20.06
CA ARG A 99 -0.15 10.58 -20.31
C ARG A 99 0.00 9.86 -18.98
N GLN A 100 -0.72 8.77 -18.83
CA GLN A 100 -0.83 8.04 -17.57
C GLN A 100 -0.14 6.69 -17.70
N HIS A 101 0.52 6.26 -16.63
CA HIS A 101 1.04 4.91 -16.47
C HIS A 101 0.55 4.32 -15.15
N LEU A 102 0.08 3.08 -15.19
CA LEU A 102 -0.35 2.35 -14.02
C LEU A 102 0.71 1.31 -13.65
N LEU A 103 1.20 1.37 -12.43
CA LEU A 103 2.06 0.33 -11.88
C LEU A 103 1.23 -0.92 -11.55
N ALA A 104 1.92 -2.01 -11.21
CA ALA A 104 1.27 -3.18 -10.66
C ALA A 104 0.47 -2.82 -9.39
N PRO A 105 -0.76 -3.35 -9.23
CA PRO A 105 -1.55 -3.08 -8.04
C PRO A 105 -0.88 -3.66 -6.79
N CYS A 106 -1.06 -2.97 -5.67
CA CYS A 106 -0.65 -3.41 -4.34
C CYS A 106 -1.82 -3.27 -3.35
N PHE A 107 -1.64 -3.75 -2.13
CA PHE A 107 -2.66 -3.65 -1.08
C PHE A 107 -2.00 -3.34 0.26
N ASP A 108 -2.75 -2.70 1.14
CA ASP A 108 -2.33 -2.45 2.51
C ASP A 108 -2.67 -3.65 3.40
N VAL A 109 -1.83 -3.92 4.38
CA VAL A 109 -2.00 -4.99 5.37
C VAL A 109 -2.62 -4.36 6.61
N ASP A 110 -3.95 -4.34 6.65
CA ASP A 110 -4.74 -3.73 7.73
C ASP A 110 -5.54 -4.75 8.54
N GLY A 111 -5.97 -5.84 7.91
CA GLY A 111 -6.81 -6.87 8.49
C GLY A 111 -6.23 -8.30 8.40
N PRO A 112 -6.83 -9.26 9.12
CA PRO A 112 -6.46 -10.66 9.04
C PRO A 112 -6.52 -11.23 7.62
N GLU A 113 -7.47 -10.77 6.81
CA GLU A 113 -7.60 -11.11 5.39
C GLU A 113 -6.36 -10.73 4.57
N ASP A 114 -5.86 -9.51 4.74
CA ASP A 114 -4.67 -9.01 4.03
C ASP A 114 -3.42 -9.76 4.50
N LEU A 115 -3.37 -10.09 5.79
CA LEU A 115 -2.29 -10.86 6.39
C LEU A 115 -2.24 -12.29 5.82
N ALA A 116 -3.40 -12.93 5.64
CA ALA A 116 -3.49 -14.25 5.04
C ALA A 116 -3.07 -14.22 3.56
N LEU A 117 -3.43 -13.16 2.84
CA LEU A 117 -2.98 -12.97 1.46
C LEU A 117 -1.45 -12.83 1.39
N LEU A 118 -0.87 -12.00 2.24
CA LEU A 118 0.59 -11.82 2.33
C LEU A 118 1.33 -13.10 2.69
N ASP A 119 0.81 -13.87 3.65
CA ASP A 119 1.38 -15.17 4.05
C ASP A 119 1.37 -16.17 2.89
N ALA A 120 0.29 -16.20 2.11
CA ALA A 120 0.21 -17.02 0.90
C ALA A 120 1.23 -16.59 -0.18
N MET A 121 1.45 -15.28 -0.38
CA MET A 121 2.48 -14.78 -1.30
C MET A 121 3.90 -15.20 -0.85
N LEU A 122 4.18 -15.13 0.44
CA LEU A 122 5.45 -15.59 1.02
C LEU A 122 5.65 -17.10 0.83
N ALA A 123 4.62 -17.89 1.09
CA ALA A 123 4.66 -19.35 0.90
C ALA A 123 4.89 -19.74 -0.57
N ARG A 124 4.38 -18.96 -1.53
CA ARG A 124 4.61 -19.15 -2.97
C ARG A 124 5.94 -18.57 -3.47
N GLY A 125 6.68 -17.85 -2.62
CA GLY A 125 7.95 -17.22 -3.00
C GLY A 125 7.80 -16.01 -3.92
N GLU A 126 6.60 -15.43 -4.02
CA GLU A 126 6.31 -14.27 -4.88
C GLU A 126 6.95 -12.99 -4.36
N VAL A 127 7.21 -12.93 -3.04
CA VAL A 127 7.83 -11.79 -2.37
C VAL A 127 8.90 -12.26 -1.39
N GLN A 128 9.96 -11.48 -1.25
CA GLN A 128 11.09 -11.78 -0.37
C GLN A 128 11.11 -10.79 0.80
N LEU A 129 10.41 -11.13 1.89
CA LEU A 129 10.28 -10.26 3.07
C LEU A 129 10.82 -10.98 4.32
N PRO A 130 12.16 -11.11 4.47
CA PRO A 130 12.75 -11.94 5.54
C PRO A 130 12.38 -11.47 6.95
N HIS A 131 12.24 -10.16 7.16
CA HIS A 131 11.82 -9.60 8.45
C HIS A 131 10.35 -9.87 8.73
N THR A 132 9.47 -9.69 7.73
CA THR A 132 8.04 -9.97 7.84
C THR A 132 7.79 -11.46 8.04
N ALA A 133 8.42 -12.32 7.23
CA ALA A 133 8.32 -13.76 7.35
C ALA A 133 8.75 -14.25 8.75
N ARG A 134 9.85 -13.71 9.31
CA ARG A 134 10.28 -14.04 10.67
C ARG A 134 9.25 -13.62 11.73
N LEU A 135 8.64 -12.45 11.57
CA LEU A 135 7.58 -11.96 12.46
C LEU A 135 6.35 -12.88 12.43
N LEU A 136 5.95 -13.34 11.24
CA LEU A 136 4.81 -14.24 11.04
C LEU A 136 5.09 -15.67 11.52
N ALA A 137 6.29 -16.19 11.26
CA ALA A 137 6.69 -17.56 11.61
C ALA A 137 6.93 -17.78 13.11
N THR A 138 7.05 -16.71 13.91
CA THR A 138 7.28 -16.84 15.35
C THR A 138 5.99 -17.29 16.05
N PRO A 139 5.93 -18.48 16.69
CA PRO A 139 4.73 -18.94 17.38
C PRO A 139 4.48 -18.07 18.62
N GLY A 140 3.26 -17.54 18.77
CA GLY A 140 2.89 -16.67 19.89
C GLY A 140 1.42 -16.79 20.26
N ARG A 141 1.12 -17.80 21.08
CA ARG A 141 -0.13 -18.17 21.79
C ARG A 141 -1.44 -18.22 20.99
N ALA A 142 -2.03 -19.41 21.02
CA ALA A 142 -3.35 -19.73 20.51
C ALA A 142 -4.41 -18.68 20.90
N PHE A 143 -5.29 -18.40 19.95
CA PHE A 143 -6.52 -17.67 20.14
C PHE A 143 -7.44 -18.50 21.04
N PRO A 144 -7.89 -17.98 22.19
CA PRO A 144 -9.08 -18.56 22.80
C PRO A 144 -10.26 -18.26 21.86
N THR A 145 -10.95 -19.32 21.44
CA THR A 145 -12.29 -19.29 20.85
C THR A 145 -13.28 -18.56 21.75
#